data_AF-A0A355U7I4-F1
#
_entry.id   AF-A0A355U7I4-F1
#
_cell.length_a   1.000
_cell.length_b   1.000
_cell.length_c   1.000
_cell.angle_alpha   90.00
_cell.angle_beta   90.00
_cell.angle_gamma   90.00
#
_symmetry.space_group_name_H-M   'P 1'
#
loop_
_entity.id
_entity.type
_entity.pdbx_description
1 polymer ?
#
loop_
_entity_poly.entity_id
_entity_poly.type
_entity_poly.pdbx_seq_one_letter_code
_entity_poly.pdbx_strand_id
1 'polypeptide(L)' 'EIKTDSTPDEALAQIEERGYARPFTDDHRKIFKIGVNFSTSARRIDGWKVV' A
#
# COMPACT_ATOMS: atom_id res chain seq x y z
N GLU A 1 0.20 -2.35 -2.32
CA GLU A 1 0.54 -1.71 -3.62
C GLU A 1 1.94 -1.14 -3.55
N ILE A 2 2.70 -1.18 -4.65
CA ILE A 2 4.06 -0.66 -4.72
C ILE A 2 4.07 0.55 -5.66
N LYS A 3 4.63 1.66 -5.19
CA LYS A 3 4.88 2.86 -5.99
C LYS A 3 6.37 3.19 -6.04
N THR A 4 6.77 3.76 -7.15
CA THR A 4 8.16 4.11 -7.45
C THR A 4 8.30 5.63 -7.36
N ASP A 5 9.21 6.10 -6.51
CA ASP A 5 9.44 7.53 -6.22
C ASP A 5 8.16 8.29 -5.81
N SER A 6 7.24 7.63 -5.11
CA SER A 6 5.99 8.25 -4.60
C SER A 6 5.78 7.88 -3.13
N THR A 7 4.93 8.59 -2.41
CA THR A 7 4.85 8.37 -0.96
C THR A 7 4.14 7.05 -0.60
N PRO A 8 4.49 6.39 0.54
CA PRO A 8 3.74 5.23 1.04
C PRO A 8 2.26 5.53 1.27
N ASP A 9 1.92 6.78 1.61
CA ASP A 9 0.53 7.25 1.79
C ASP A 9 -0.24 7.27 0.46
N GLU A 10 0.37 7.69 -0.65
CA GLU A 10 -0.28 7.61 -1.97
C GLU A 10 -0.51 6.16 -2.40
N ALA A 11 0.44 5.27 -2.10
CA ALA A 11 0.25 3.84 -2.34
C ALA A 11 -0.91 3.26 -1.51
N LEU A 12 -1.09 3.71 -0.27
CA LEU A 12 -2.24 3.34 0.57
C LEU A 12 -3.55 3.95 0.06
N ALA A 13 -3.55 5.23 -0.32
CA ALA A 13 -4.71 5.92 -0.86
C ALA A 13 -5.23 5.23 -2.12
N GLN A 14 -4.34 4.73 -2.98
CA GLN A 14 -4.74 3.99 -4.18
C GLN A 14 -5.37 2.62 -3.83
N ILE A 15 -4.91 1.95 -2.77
CA ILE A 15 -5.53 0.73 -2.26
C ILE A 15 -6.95 1.02 -1.74
N GLU A 16 -7.14 2.13 -1.02
CA GLU A 16 -8.46 2.57 -0.54
C GLU A 16 -9.39 2.96 -1.70
N GLU A 17 -8.89 3.74 -2.66
CA GLU A 17 -9.66 4.23 -3.80
C GLU A 17 -10.13 3.08 -4.70
N ARG A 18 -9.23 2.14 -4.99
CA ARG A 18 -9.57 0.90 -5.70
C ARG A 18 -10.53 0.05 -4.88
N GLY A 19 -10.52 0.20 -3.56
CA GLY A 19 -11.40 -0.49 -2.62
C GLY A 19 -11.17 -2.00 -2.63
N TYR A 20 -9.90 -2.42 -2.74
CA TYR A 20 -9.53 -3.83 -2.74
C TYR A 20 -9.97 -4.58 -1.48
N ALA A 21 -10.22 -3.86 -0.39
CA ALA A 21 -10.74 -4.45 0.85
C ALA A 21 -12.24 -4.77 0.82
N ARG A 22 -13.03 -4.18 -0.10
CA ARG A 22 -14.49 -4.38 -0.20
C ARG A 22 -14.93 -5.85 -0.32
N PRO A 23 -14.32 -6.70 -1.16
CA PRO A 23 -14.69 -8.10 -1.24
C PRO A 23 -14.22 -8.95 -0.04
N PHE A 24 -13.38 -8.41 0.83
CA PHE A 24 -12.85 -9.12 2.00
C PHE A 24 -13.47 -8.63 3.32
N THR A 25 -14.36 -7.63 3.31
CA THR A 25 -14.99 -7.11 4.55
C THR A 25 -15.80 -8.15 5.31
N ASP A 26 -16.27 -9.20 4.62
CA ASP A 26 -17.00 -10.34 5.21
C ASP A 26 -16.07 -11.47 5.67
N ASP A 27 -14.77 -11.38 5.36
CA ASP A 27 -13.78 -12.39 5.71
C ASP A 27 -13.33 -12.21 7.18
N HIS A 28 -13.31 -13.29 7.95
CA HIS A 28 -12.89 -13.27 9.35
C HIS A 28 -11.38 -13.03 9.55
N ARG A 29 -10.58 -13.03 8.47
CA ARG A 29 -9.14 -12.77 8.52
C ARG A 29 -8.85 -11.27 8.61
N LYS A 30 -7.79 -10.91 9.34
CA LYS A 30 -7.28 -9.53 9.35
C LYS A 30 -6.77 -9.15 7.95
N ILE A 31 -7.43 -8.18 7.32
CA ILE A 31 -6.93 -7.55 6.11
C ILE A 31 -5.85 -6.55 6.51
N PHE A 32 -4.67 -6.67 5.91
CA PHE A 32 -3.60 -5.69 6.04
C PHE A 32 -3.44 -4.95 4.71
N LYS A 33 -3.50 -3.63 4.75
CA LYS A 33 -3.22 -2.77 3.59
C LYS A 33 -1.78 -2.31 3.69
N ILE A 34 -0.95 -2.71 2.72
CA ILE A 34 0.48 -2.41 2.72
C ILE A 34 0.79 -1.49 1.56
N GLY A 35 1.18 -0.24 1.85
CA GLY A 35 1.72 0.70 0.88
C GLY A 35 3.24 0.72 0.99
N VAL A 36 3.94 0.44 -0.10
CA VAL A 36 5.41 0.42 -0.14
C VAL A 36 5.90 1.46 -1.14
N ASN A 37 6.84 2.30 -0.70
CA ASN A 37 7.58 3.23 -1.55
C ASN A 37 8.95 2.66 -1.90
N PHE A 38 9.21 2.56 -3.20
CA PHE A 38 10.51 2.21 -3.74
C PHE A 38 11.19 3.45 -4.33
N SER A 39 12.32 3.87 -3.76
CA SER A 39 13.12 4.97 -4.32
C SER A 39 14.06 4.43 -5.40
N THR A 40 13.93 4.94 -6.63
CA THR A 40 14.87 4.59 -7.71
C THR A 40 16.23 5.23 -7.49
N SER A 41 16.25 6.39 -6.84
CA SER A 41 17.46 7.14 -6.50
C SER A 41 18.34 6.35 -5.53
N ALA A 42 17.72 5.74 -4.50
CA ALA A 42 18.42 4.88 -3.56
C ALA A 42 18.52 3.42 -4.02
N ARG A 43 17.78 3.03 -5.08
CA ARG A 43 17.56 1.64 -5.55
C ARG A 43 17.12 0.69 -4.42
N ARG A 44 16.36 1.20 -3.45
CA ARG A 44 15.93 0.49 -2.25
C ARG A 44 14.53 0.93 -1.83
N ILE A 45 13.89 0.13 -0.99
CA ILE A 45 12.65 0.51 -0.32
C ILE A 45 12.99 1.66 0.62
N ASP A 46 12.36 2.81 0.39
CA ASP A 46 12.61 4.03 1.15
C ASP A 46 11.67 4.11 2.36
N GLY A 47 10.47 3.53 2.24
CA GLY A 47 9.53 3.41 3.35
C GLY A 47 8.34 2.51 3.02
N TRP A 48 7.70 1.97 4.05
CA TRP A 48 6.45 1.25 3.92
C TRP A 48 5.54 1.58 5.09
N LYS A 49 4.23 1.47 4.86
CA LYS A 49 3.19 1.61 5.88
C LYS A 49 2.21 0.46 5.79
N VAL A 50 1.72 0.02 6.95
CA VAL A 50 0.73 -1.02 7.10
C VAL A 50 -0.45 -0.44 7.87
N VAL A 51 -1.67 -0.66 7.38
CA VAL A 51 -2.93 -0.22 7.98
C VAL A 51 -3.90 -1.38 8.04
#